data_AF-A0A0R1EW32-F1
#
_entry.id   AF-A0A0R1EW32-F1
#
_cell.length_a   1.000
_cell.length_b   1.000
_cell.length_c   1.000
_cell.angle_alpha   90.00
_cell.angle_beta   90.00
_cell.angle_gamma   90.00
#
_symmetry.space_group_name_H-M   'P 1'
#
loop_
_entity.id
_entity.type
_entity.pdbx_description
1 polymer ?
#
loop_
_entity_poly.entity_id
_entity_poly.type
_entity_poly.pdbx_seq_one_letter_code
_entity_poly.pdbx_strand_id
1 'polypeptide(L)' 'MNDQLIYVVYYADRLAPIELLKAFSSRRRAAEYVAMLQNAPYPDHEAANYHYHAVQLN' A
#
# COMPACT_ATOMS: atom_id res chain seq x y z
N MET A 1 8.89 -24.47 5.25
CA MET A 1 7.79 -23.49 5.33
C MET A 1 8.14 -22.39 4.35
N ASN A 2 7.24 -22.03 3.45
CA ASN A 2 7.54 -21.04 2.41
C ASN A 2 7.30 -19.65 3.01
N ASP A 3 8.35 -18.99 3.44
CA ASP A 3 8.31 -17.58 3.84
C ASP A 3 7.87 -16.74 2.64
N GLN A 4 6.58 -16.44 2.55
CA GLN A 4 6.03 -15.69 1.42
C GLN A 4 6.05 -14.21 1.75
N LEU A 5 6.93 -13.47 1.08
CA LEU A 5 6.96 -12.01 1.18
C LEU A 5 5.82 -11.40 0.33
N ILE A 6 4.96 -10.62 0.96
CA ILE A 6 3.94 -9.81 0.28
C ILE A 6 4.17 -8.33 0.54
N TYR A 7 3.59 -7.49 -0.30
CA TYR A 7 3.68 -6.04 -0.23
C TYR A 7 2.27 -5.49 -0.09
N VAL A 8 1.96 -4.96 1.09
CA VAL A 8 0.64 -4.45 1.42
C VAL A 8 0.63 -2.95 1.20
N VAL A 9 -0.25 -2.49 0.31
CA VAL A 9 -0.54 -1.09 0.03
C VAL A 9 -1.65 -0.63 0.96
N TYR A 10 -1.44 0.52 1.59
CA TYR A 10 -2.36 1.12 2.54
C TYR A 10 -2.38 2.64 2.42
N TYR A 11 -3.45 3.22 2.93
CA TYR A 11 -3.58 4.65 3.17
C TYR A 11 -3.43 4.92 4.68
N ALA A 12 -2.61 5.90 5.05
CA ALA A 12 -2.40 6.27 6.44
C ALA A 12 -2.49 7.78 6.61
N ASP A 13 -3.61 8.25 7.15
CA ASP A 13 -3.76 9.62 7.63
C ASP A 13 -3.59 9.69 9.14
N ARG A 14 -3.08 10.82 9.66
CA ARG A 14 -2.79 10.99 11.09
C ARG A 14 -4.05 10.98 11.96
N LEU A 15 -5.19 11.32 11.37
CA LEU A 15 -6.46 11.48 12.07
C LEU A 15 -7.41 10.28 11.85
N ALA A 16 -7.04 9.34 10.98
CA ALA A 16 -7.87 8.21 10.59
C ALA A 16 -7.19 6.87 10.86
N PRO A 17 -7.96 5.78 11.01
CA PRO A 17 -7.40 4.43 10.98
C PRO A 17 -6.65 4.16 9.67
N ILE A 18 -5.67 3.26 9.73
CA ILE A 18 -4.99 2.78 8.53
C ILE A 18 -5.97 1.96 7.68
N GLU A 19 -6.08 2.29 6.41
CA GLU A 19 -6.92 1.58 5.46
C GLU A 19 -6.07 0.66 4.58
N LEU A 20 -6.35 -0.64 4.63
CA LEU A 20 -5.69 -1.62 3.77
C LEU A 20 -6.37 -1.63 2.40
N LEU A 21 -5.59 -1.34 1.35
CA LEU A 21 -6.13 -1.20 0.00
C LEU A 21 -5.92 -2.47 -0.82
N LYS A 22 -4.68 -2.99 -0.84
CA LYS A 22 -4.32 -4.12 -1.70
C LYS A 22 -3.03 -4.80 -1.27
N ALA A 23 -2.91 -6.11 -1.52
CA ALA A 23 -1.67 -6.84 -1.36
C ALA A 23 -1.12 -7.34 -2.70
N PHE A 24 0.20 -7.34 -2.85
CA PHE A 24 0.91 -7.82 -4.02
C PHE A 24 2.01 -8.80 -3.62
N SER A 25 2.27 -9.83 -4.43
CA SER A 25 3.46 -10.68 -4.28
C SER A 25 4.74 -10.04 -4.87
N SER A 26 4.61 -8.89 -5.54
CA SER A 26 5.72 -8.20 -6.21
C SER A 26 5.86 -6.77 -5.73
N ARG A 27 7.08 -6.41 -5.31
CA ARG A 27 7.45 -5.04 -4.93
C ARG A 27 7.14 -4.04 -6.03
N ARG A 28 7.50 -4.38 -7.27
CA ARG A 28 7.33 -3.52 -8.44
C ARG A 28 5.85 -3.15 -8.61
N ARG A 29 4.96 -4.13 -8.52
CA ARG A 29 3.51 -3.91 -8.65
C ARG A 29 2.95 -3.02 -7.52
N ALA A 30 3.41 -3.22 -6.28
CA ALA A 30 3.01 -2.36 -5.18
C ALA A 30 3.49 -0.90 -5.38
N ALA A 31 4.73 -0.71 -5.84
CA ALA A 31 5.27 0.61 -6.12
C ALA A 31 4.54 1.32 -7.27
N GLU A 32 4.28 0.61 -8.38
CA GLU A 32 3.49 1.13 -9.51
C GLU A 32 2.08 1.56 -9.07
N TYR A 33 1.45 0.76 -8.21
CA TYR A 33 0.11 1.04 -7.71
C TYR A 33 0.09 2.26 -6.76
N VAL A 34 1.07 2.39 -5.87
CA VAL A 34 1.21 3.59 -5.03
C VAL A 34 1.48 4.83 -5.88
N ALA A 35 2.35 4.75 -6.90
CA ALA A 35 2.59 5.88 -7.80
C ALA A 35 1.32 6.30 -8.56
N MET A 36 0.49 5.33 -8.98
CA MET A 36 -0.82 5.61 -9.57
C MET A 36 -1.73 6.36 -8.58
N LEU A 37 -1.83 5.91 -7.33
CA LEU A 37 -2.66 6.55 -6.29
C LEU A 37 -2.15 7.94 -5.90
N GLN A 38 -0.83 8.15 -5.91
CA GLN A 38 -0.23 9.46 -5.69
C GLN A 38 -0.55 10.46 -6.83
N ASN A 39 -0.68 9.96 -8.07
CA ASN A 39 -1.07 10.79 -9.22
C ASN A 39 -2.59 10.97 -9.34
N ALA A 40 -3.38 10.01 -8.87
CA ALA A 40 -4.84 9.99 -8.96
C ALA A 40 -5.43 9.43 -7.65
N PRO A 41 -5.49 10.24 -6.58
CA PRO A 41 -5.98 9.79 -5.28
C PRO A 41 -7.48 9.55 -5.29
N TYR A 42 -7.96 8.72 -4.36
CA TYR A 42 -9.38 8.63 -4.03
C TYR A 42 -9.92 9.99 -3.52
N PRO A 43 -11.23 10.25 -3.62
CA PRO A 43 -11.84 11.44 -3.03
C PRO A 43 -11.48 11.56 -1.53
N ASP A 44 -11.19 12.77 -1.08
CA ASP A 44 -10.83 13.09 0.32
C ASP A 44 -9.54 12.44 0.85
N HIS A 45 -8.75 11.82 -0.03
CA HIS A 45 -7.46 11.25 0.34
C HIS A 45 -6.30 12.13 -0.13
N GLU A 46 -5.36 12.40 0.78
CA GLU A 46 -4.12 13.08 0.44
C GLU A 46 -3.15 12.15 -0.29
N ALA A 47 -2.63 12.57 -1.45
CA ALA A 47 -1.74 11.77 -2.27
C ALA A 47 -0.49 11.29 -1.51
N ALA A 48 0.04 12.11 -0.59
CA ALA A 48 1.25 11.78 0.16
C ALA A 48 1.08 10.60 1.14
N ASN A 49 -0.16 10.22 1.46
CA ASN A 49 -0.49 9.26 2.51
C ASN A 49 -0.65 7.81 1.99
N TYR A 50 -0.39 7.57 0.69
CA TYR A 50 -0.33 6.22 0.13
C TYR A 50 1.06 5.61 0.26
N HIS A 51 1.10 4.41 0.84
CA HIS A 51 2.35 3.70 1.13
C HIS A 51 2.21 2.21 0.82
N TYR A 52 3.35 1.52 0.73
CA TYR A 52 3.39 0.07 0.77
C TYR A 52 4.42 -0.41 1.78
N HIS A 53 4.13 -1.54 2.42
CA HIS A 53 5.06 -2.20 3.34
C HIS A 53 5.25 -3.67 2.99
N ALA A 54 6.47 -4.17 3.15
CA ALA A 54 6.78 -5.57 2.95
C ALA A 54 6.44 -6.35 4.23
N VAL A 55 5.64 -7.40 4.09
CA VAL A 55 5.18 -8.26 5.19
C VAL A 55 5.59 -9.68 4.86
N GLN A 56 6.29 -10.31 5.79
CA GLN A 56 6.64 -11.73 5.70
C GLN A 56 5.50 -12.56 6.29
N LEU A 57 4.95 -13.46 5.48
CA LEU A 57 3.98 -14.44 5.94
C LEU A 57 4.74 -15.67 6.44
N ASN A 58 4.54 -16.00 7.72
CA ASN A 58 5.12 -17.16 8.39
C ASN A 58 4.14 -18.34 8.36
#